data_AF-A0A7L4ZAY9-F1
#
_entry.id   AF-A0A7L4ZAY9-F1
#
_cell.length_a   1.000
_cell.length_b   1.000
_cell.length_c   1.000
_cell.angle_alpha   90.00
_cell.angle_beta   90.00
_cell.angle_gamma   90.00
#
_symmetry.space_group_name_H-M   'P 1'
#
loop_
_entity.id
_entity.type
_entity.pdbx_description
1 polymer ?
#
loop_
_entity_poly.entity_id
_entity_poly.type
_entity_poly.pdbx_seq_one_letter_code
_entity_poly.pdbx_strand_id
1 'polypeptide(L)'
;MTTTTLAYRLGEPDWEQRYPVLIGTDTVIGAVFRWHRDWLTLTSEGESNLGRGPALGRRGVPRAAALAAAGQVAAECAAGRITAMTLADVTAAVPVLDGPVPLLHPRMPQSPRNIEAAEKVAAAQALFRWKPYTGFPGSDNPQWQECELCGWQGPRYWSHQRGRNGELPSTHRHPASEQFGAPAGCVGDAKVRELITAYQQ
;
A
#
# COMPACT_ATOMS: atom_id res chain seq x y z
N MET A 1 14.74 34.13 11.92
CA MET A 1 15.09 33.27 10.76
C MET A 1 13.80 32.97 10.03
N THR A 2 13.66 33.45 8.80
CA THR A 2 12.51 33.19 7.95
C THR A 2 12.65 31.77 7.41
N THR A 3 11.88 30.82 7.94
CA THR A 3 11.81 29.47 7.39
C THR A 3 11.20 29.58 6.01
N THR A 4 12.00 29.41 4.97
CA THR A 4 11.50 29.43 3.60
C THR A 4 10.70 28.15 3.39
N THR A 5 9.38 28.26 3.33
CA THR A 5 8.51 27.13 3.04
C THR A 5 8.60 26.81 1.55
N LEU A 6 9.27 25.71 1.22
CA LEU A 6 9.36 25.21 -0.16
C LEU A 6 8.00 24.67 -0.60
N ALA A 7 7.51 25.08 -1.76
CA ALA A 7 6.27 24.53 -2.33
C ALA A 7 6.52 23.10 -2.84
N TYR A 8 5.67 22.16 -2.44
CA TYR A 8 5.79 20.74 -2.80
C TYR A 8 4.43 20.10 -3.11
N ARG A 9 4.47 18.96 -3.80
CA ARG A 9 3.30 18.11 -4.08
C ARG A 9 3.67 16.63 -3.95
N LEU A 10 2.66 15.78 -3.79
CA LEU A 10 2.81 14.33 -3.91
C LEU A 10 2.64 13.90 -5.37
N GLY A 11 3.46 12.96 -5.80
CA GLY A 11 3.30 12.21 -7.05
C GLY A 11 2.29 11.08 -6.90
N GLU A 12 2.10 10.34 -7.99
CA GLU A 12 1.33 9.10 -7.97
C GLU A 12 2.07 8.04 -7.15
N PRO A 13 1.37 7.31 -6.25
CA PRO A 13 2.01 6.30 -5.44
C PRO A 13 2.37 5.06 -6.27
N ASP A 14 3.47 4.41 -5.90
CA ASP A 14 3.79 3.08 -6.44
C ASP A 14 2.93 1.95 -5.82
N TRP A 15 3.25 0.71 -6.19
CA TRP A 15 2.53 -0.48 -5.72
C TRP A 15 2.71 -0.75 -4.22
N GLU A 16 3.78 -0.26 -3.59
CA GLU A 16 3.97 -0.28 -2.13
C GLU A 16 3.30 0.91 -1.42
N GLN A 17 2.62 1.78 -2.17
CA GLN A 17 2.04 3.03 -1.67
C GLN A 17 3.09 4.03 -1.18
N ARG A 18 4.25 4.09 -1.87
CA ARG A 18 5.22 5.16 -1.70
C ARG A 18 4.85 6.34 -2.58
N TYR A 19 4.66 7.50 -1.96
CA TYR A 19 4.31 8.74 -2.63
C TYR A 19 5.58 9.56 -2.86
N PRO A 20 6.04 9.74 -4.11
CA PRO A 20 7.14 10.65 -4.42
C PRO A 20 6.79 12.08 -3.95
N VAL A 21 7.77 12.78 -3.40
CA VAL A 21 7.65 14.21 -3.03
C VAL A 21 8.34 15.02 -4.09
N LEU A 22 7.59 15.90 -4.76
CA LEU A 22 8.08 16.71 -5.87
C LEU A 22 8.06 18.20 -5.53
N ILE A 23 9.05 18.93 -6.05
CA ILE A 23 9.12 20.39 -6.04
C ILE A 23 9.20 20.91 -7.48
N GLY A 24 8.69 22.11 -7.71
CA GLY A 24 8.54 22.64 -9.07
C GLY A 24 7.69 21.71 -9.93
N THR A 25 8.12 21.48 -11.18
CA THR A 25 7.40 20.61 -12.11
C THR A 25 7.67 19.14 -11.79
N ASP A 26 8.92 18.70 -11.84
CA ASP A 26 9.25 17.25 -11.86
C ASP A 26 10.43 16.86 -10.94
N THR A 27 10.97 17.79 -10.15
CA THR A 27 12.13 17.48 -9.30
C THR A 27 11.69 16.67 -8.09
N VAL A 28 12.14 15.41 -8.02
CA VAL A 28 11.90 14.51 -6.89
C VAL A 28 12.91 14.79 -5.79
N ILE A 29 12.45 14.91 -4.54
CA ILE A 29 13.30 15.16 -3.35
C ILE A 29 13.20 14.04 -2.30
N GLY A 30 12.47 12.97 -2.62
CA GLY A 30 12.27 11.81 -1.75
C GLY A 30 10.91 11.15 -1.97
N ALA A 31 10.55 10.24 -1.08
CA ALA A 31 9.20 9.70 -0.98
C ALA A 31 8.75 9.56 0.48
N VAL A 32 7.43 9.46 0.65
CA VAL A 32 6.81 9.15 1.94
C VAL A 32 5.89 7.95 1.81
N PHE A 33 5.90 7.09 2.80
CA PHE A 33 5.08 5.89 2.80
C PHE A 33 4.77 5.45 4.22
N ARG A 34 3.86 4.49 4.36
CA ARG A 34 3.42 3.99 5.64
C ARG A 34 3.81 2.54 5.83
N TRP A 35 4.37 2.21 6.98
CA TRP A 35 4.67 0.83 7.38
C TRP A 35 4.26 0.59 8.83
N HIS A 36 3.39 -0.38 9.08
CA HIS A 36 2.87 -0.74 10.42
C HIS A 36 2.44 0.46 11.28
N ARG A 37 1.71 1.39 10.66
CA ARG A 37 1.14 2.62 11.23
C ARG A 37 2.05 3.83 11.26
N ASP A 38 3.35 3.64 11.17
CA ASP A 38 4.31 4.73 11.15
C ASP A 38 4.48 5.28 9.73
N TRP A 39 4.78 6.57 9.66
CA TRP A 39 5.20 7.25 8.44
C TRP A 39 6.71 7.19 8.34
N LEU A 40 7.19 6.87 7.14
CA LEU A 40 8.60 6.82 6.82
C LEU A 40 8.88 7.77 5.66
N THR A 41 10.09 8.31 5.66
CA THR A 41 10.65 9.06 4.53
C THR A 41 11.78 8.26 3.90
N LEU A 42 11.90 8.34 2.58
CA LEU A 42 13.05 7.89 1.83
C LEU A 42 13.65 9.12 1.14
N THR A 43 14.88 9.48 1.48
CA THR A 43 15.58 10.66 0.92
C THR A 43 16.99 10.29 0.49
N SER A 44 17.78 11.26 0.02
CA SER A 44 19.20 11.05 -0.31
C SER A 44 20.04 10.55 0.87
N GLU A 45 19.59 10.78 2.11
CA GLU A 45 20.24 10.32 3.34
C GLU A 45 19.75 8.93 3.79
N GLY A 46 18.84 8.32 3.04
CA GLY A 46 18.27 7.00 3.32
C GLY A 46 16.86 7.06 3.93
N GLU A 47 16.48 5.95 4.55
CA GLU A 47 15.16 5.77 5.16
C GLU A 47 15.14 6.27 6.61
N SER A 48 14.12 7.03 6.99
CA SER A 48 13.92 7.49 8.36
C SER A 48 12.46 7.31 8.81
N ASN A 49 12.26 7.00 10.09
CA ASN A 49 10.95 6.82 10.69
C ASN A 49 10.49 8.13 11.36
N LEU A 50 9.37 8.69 10.90
CA LEU A 50 8.73 9.88 11.47
C LEU A 50 7.78 9.57 12.63
N GLY A 51 7.62 8.28 12.95
CA GLY A 51 6.62 7.74 13.87
C GLY A 51 5.21 7.85 13.30
N ARG A 52 4.22 7.92 14.19
CA ARG A 52 2.80 7.91 13.81
C ARG A 52 2.29 9.20 13.14
N GLY A 53 3.18 10.17 12.90
CA GLY A 53 2.88 11.48 12.32
C GLY A 53 2.23 12.46 13.31
N PRO A 54 2.06 13.75 12.92
CA PRO A 54 1.45 14.76 13.78
C PRO A 54 -0.07 14.58 13.87
N ALA A 55 -0.59 14.29 15.08
CA ALA A 55 -1.97 14.43 15.59
C ALA A 55 -3.19 13.87 14.81
N LEU A 56 -3.09 13.42 13.55
CA LEU A 56 -4.26 13.02 12.74
C LEU A 56 -4.12 11.61 12.17
N GLY A 57 -4.20 10.63 13.07
CA GLY A 57 -4.66 9.28 12.76
C GLY A 57 -6.16 9.21 12.44
N ARG A 58 -6.74 10.22 11.76
CA ARG A 58 -8.13 10.13 11.30
C ARG A 58 -8.20 9.11 10.17
N ARG A 59 -9.05 8.09 10.35
CA ARG A 59 -9.53 7.23 9.27
C ARG A 59 -9.95 8.12 8.09
N GLY A 60 -9.46 7.83 6.88
CA GLY A 60 -10.12 8.28 5.65
C GLY A 60 -9.35 9.17 4.69
N VAL A 61 -8.12 9.64 4.96
CA VAL A 61 -7.36 10.39 3.93
C VAL A 61 -5.86 10.01 3.92
N PRO A 62 -5.47 8.88 3.30
CA PRO A 62 -4.07 8.49 3.13
C PRO A 62 -3.20 9.62 2.57
N ARG A 63 -3.76 10.40 1.63
CA ARG A 63 -3.07 11.50 0.94
C ARG A 63 -2.79 12.72 1.83
N ALA A 64 -3.66 13.08 2.77
CA ALA A 64 -3.45 14.23 3.65
C ALA A 64 -2.36 13.94 4.69
N ALA A 65 -2.35 12.73 5.24
CA ALA A 65 -1.29 12.29 6.15
C ALA A 65 0.05 12.12 5.41
N ALA A 66 0.04 11.61 4.17
CA ALA A 66 1.22 11.62 3.30
C ALA A 66 1.70 13.05 3.04
N LEU A 67 0.79 14.00 2.80
CA LEU A 67 1.16 15.40 2.55
C LEU A 67 1.84 16.02 3.78
N ALA A 68 1.34 15.74 4.98
CA ALA A 68 1.98 16.19 6.22
C ALA A 68 3.40 15.61 6.40
N ALA A 69 3.59 14.32 6.12
CA ALA A 69 4.91 13.70 6.13
C ALA A 69 5.85 14.31 5.07
N ALA A 70 5.32 14.60 3.88
CA ALA A 70 6.08 15.23 2.79
C ALA A 70 6.54 16.65 3.14
N GLY A 71 5.80 17.36 4.01
CA GLY A 71 6.23 18.65 4.54
C GLY A 71 7.57 18.59 5.29
N GLN A 72 7.86 17.48 5.96
CA GLN A 72 9.17 17.27 6.59
C GLN A 72 10.27 17.09 5.54
N VAL A 73 10.04 16.28 4.50
CA VAL A 73 10.98 16.12 3.39
C VAL A 73 11.27 17.46 2.71
N ALA A 74 10.23 18.26 2.44
CA ALA A 74 10.39 19.58 1.86
C ALA A 74 11.18 20.54 2.78
N ALA A 75 10.98 20.47 4.09
CA ALA A 75 11.74 21.27 5.05
C ALA A 75 13.23 20.87 5.12
N GLU A 76 13.53 19.57 5.08
CA GLU A 76 14.90 19.05 5.00
C GLU A 76 15.60 19.51 3.70
N CYS A 77 14.89 19.50 2.57
CA CYS A 77 15.41 19.98 1.29
C CYS A 77 15.65 21.49 1.30
N ALA A 78 14.69 22.27 1.81
CA ALA A 78 14.82 23.71 1.96
C ALA A 78 16.00 24.12 2.85
N ALA A 79 16.34 23.27 3.83
CA ALA A 79 17.49 23.45 4.70
C ALA A 79 18.82 22.93 4.11
N GLY A 80 18.81 22.40 2.89
CA GLY A 80 19.99 21.88 2.20
C GLY A 80 20.54 20.57 2.78
N ARG A 81 19.75 19.83 3.58
CA ARG A 81 20.17 18.56 4.20
C ARG A 81 19.93 17.33 3.34
N ILE A 82 19.04 17.44 2.36
CA ILE A 82 18.79 16.39 1.36
C ILE A 82 18.86 17.00 -0.04
N THR A 83 19.17 16.16 -1.02
CA THR A 83 19.32 16.57 -2.43
C THR A 83 18.25 15.92 -3.31
N ALA A 84 18.14 16.41 -4.54
CA ALA A 84 17.23 15.83 -5.53
C ALA A 84 17.62 14.37 -5.85
N MET A 85 16.61 13.55 -6.10
CA MET A 85 16.73 12.14 -6.45
C MET A 85 16.06 11.89 -7.80
N THR A 86 16.25 10.71 -8.37
CA THR A 86 15.43 10.28 -9.51
C THR A 86 14.12 9.66 -9.01
N LEU A 87 13.10 9.61 -9.87
CA LEU A 87 11.86 8.89 -9.55
C LEU A 87 12.14 7.42 -9.26
N ALA A 88 13.07 6.80 -10.01
CA ALA A 88 13.44 5.40 -9.84
C ALA A 88 14.05 5.11 -8.45
N ASP A 89 14.77 6.06 -7.85
CA ASP A 89 15.37 5.89 -6.52
C ASP A 89 14.34 5.82 -5.39
N VAL A 90 13.14 6.38 -5.62
CA VAL A 90 12.12 6.53 -4.58
C VAL A 90 10.89 5.63 -4.80
N THR A 91 10.83 4.94 -5.94
CA THR A 91 9.76 3.98 -6.27
C THR A 91 10.26 2.54 -6.19
N ALA A 92 9.42 1.64 -5.69
CA ALA A 92 9.65 0.21 -5.76
C ALA A 92 9.33 -0.33 -7.16
N ALA A 93 10.19 -1.21 -7.68
CA ALA A 93 9.91 -1.92 -8.93
C ALA A 93 8.68 -2.82 -8.79
N VAL A 94 7.74 -2.75 -9.73
CA VAL A 94 6.51 -3.56 -9.70
C VAL A 94 6.91 -5.04 -9.64
N PRO A 95 6.41 -5.81 -8.66
CA PRO A 95 6.74 -7.21 -8.52
C PRO A 95 6.20 -7.96 -9.73
N VAL A 96 7.08 -8.63 -10.46
CA VAL A 96 6.70 -9.63 -11.46
C VAL A 96 6.65 -10.97 -10.75
N LEU A 97 5.56 -11.70 -10.93
CA LEU A 97 5.44 -13.05 -10.38
C LEU A 97 6.31 -14.01 -11.21
N ASP A 98 7.55 -14.20 -10.79
CA ASP A 98 8.46 -15.22 -11.32
C ASP A 98 8.68 -16.31 -10.26
N GLY A 99 7.78 -17.30 -10.26
CA GLY A 99 7.77 -18.39 -9.27
C GLY A 99 6.84 -18.16 -8.07
N PRO A 100 6.97 -18.98 -7.01
CA PRO A 100 6.13 -18.89 -5.82
C PRO A 100 6.35 -17.57 -5.07
N VAL A 101 5.26 -16.92 -4.67
CA VAL A 101 5.32 -15.73 -3.80
C VAL A 101 5.89 -16.14 -2.44
N PRO A 102 6.89 -15.42 -1.90
CA PRO A 102 7.36 -15.63 -0.53
C PRO A 102 6.20 -15.53 0.46
N LEU A 103 6.21 -16.32 1.52
CA LEU A 103 5.13 -16.27 2.52
C LEU A 103 5.01 -14.89 3.20
N LEU A 104 6.16 -14.28 3.53
CA LEU A 104 6.25 -12.99 4.22
C LEU A 104 6.88 -11.93 3.31
N HIS A 105 6.42 -10.69 3.47
CA HIS A 105 7.08 -9.54 2.86
C HIS A 105 8.52 -9.40 3.40
N PRO A 106 9.53 -8.98 2.62
CA PRO A 106 10.92 -8.85 3.10
C PRO A 106 11.09 -7.95 4.34
N ARG A 107 10.22 -6.94 4.50
CA ARG A 107 10.19 -6.04 5.66
C ARG A 107 9.48 -6.63 6.90
N MET A 108 8.90 -7.83 6.80
CA MET A 108 8.24 -8.50 7.92
C MET A 108 9.22 -9.40 8.67
N PRO A 109 9.39 -9.24 10.00
CA PRO A 109 10.20 -10.15 10.78
C PRO A 109 9.70 -11.60 10.70
N GLN A 110 10.60 -12.54 10.48
CA GLN A 110 10.26 -13.96 10.49
C GLN A 110 10.13 -14.46 11.93
N SER A 111 8.91 -14.44 12.45
CA SER A 111 8.56 -14.99 13.76
C SER A 111 7.47 -16.06 13.61
N PRO A 112 7.36 -17.04 14.54
CA PRO A 112 6.30 -18.05 14.48
C PRO A 112 4.90 -17.45 14.34
N ARG A 113 4.63 -16.36 15.07
CA ARG A 113 3.36 -15.62 15.00
C ARG A 113 3.10 -15.02 13.62
N ASN A 114 4.12 -14.45 12.98
CA ASN A 114 3.97 -13.85 11.65
C ASN A 114 3.79 -14.91 10.57
N ILE A 115 4.49 -16.04 10.69
CA ILE A 115 4.34 -17.20 9.80
C ILE A 115 2.91 -17.75 9.89
N GLU A 116 2.44 -18.05 11.09
CA GLU A 116 1.08 -18.56 11.32
C GLU A 116 0.01 -17.60 10.78
N ALA A 117 0.20 -16.29 10.99
CA ALA A 117 -0.70 -15.28 10.45
C ALA A 117 -0.67 -15.24 8.91
N ALA A 118 0.52 -15.33 8.30
CA ALA A 118 0.68 -15.33 6.86
C ALA A 118 0.05 -16.56 6.20
N GLU A 119 0.20 -17.75 6.79
CA GLU A 119 -0.42 -18.99 6.29
C GLU A 119 -1.94 -18.89 6.31
N LYS A 120 -2.51 -18.39 7.42
CA LYS A 120 -3.96 -18.13 7.53
C LYS A 120 -4.45 -17.17 6.46
N VAL A 121 -3.68 -16.10 6.20
CA VAL A 121 -4.02 -15.10 5.19
C VAL A 121 -3.91 -15.68 3.78
N ALA A 122 -2.85 -16.44 3.48
CA ALA A 122 -2.66 -17.08 2.18
C ALA A 122 -3.79 -18.08 1.88
N ALA A 123 -4.16 -18.92 2.85
CA ALA A 123 -5.27 -19.84 2.72
C ALA A 123 -6.60 -19.10 2.46
N ALA A 124 -6.85 -18.01 3.18
CA ALA A 124 -8.06 -17.22 2.97
C ALA A 124 -8.06 -16.46 1.63
N GLN A 125 -6.92 -15.94 1.19
CA GLN A 125 -6.78 -15.31 -0.13
C GLN A 125 -7.10 -16.30 -1.25
N ALA A 126 -6.55 -17.51 -1.19
CA ALA A 126 -6.87 -18.58 -2.12
C ALA A 126 -8.38 -18.94 -2.09
N LEU A 127 -8.95 -19.11 -0.90
CA LEU A 127 -10.38 -19.40 -0.72
C LEU A 127 -11.26 -18.33 -1.35
N PHE A 128 -10.89 -17.05 -1.19
CA PHE A 128 -11.63 -15.91 -1.73
C PHE A 128 -11.12 -15.44 -3.10
N ARG A 129 -10.32 -16.22 -3.83
CA ARG A 129 -9.89 -15.92 -5.22
C ARG A 129 -9.09 -14.62 -5.37
N TRP A 130 -8.17 -14.39 -4.44
CA TRP A 130 -7.18 -13.32 -4.48
C TRP A 130 -5.79 -13.89 -4.68
N LYS A 131 -5.10 -13.41 -5.70
CA LYS A 131 -3.73 -13.83 -6.02
C LYS A 131 -2.74 -12.74 -5.59
N PRO A 132 -1.91 -12.98 -4.56
CA PRO A 132 -0.90 -12.01 -4.16
C PRO A 132 0.27 -11.97 -5.14
N TYR A 133 0.93 -10.81 -5.23
CA TYR A 133 2.18 -10.62 -5.99
C TYR A 133 3.40 -10.46 -5.08
N THR A 134 3.15 -10.24 -3.77
CA THR A 134 4.19 -10.13 -2.75
C THR A 134 3.79 -10.90 -1.50
N GLY A 135 4.77 -11.21 -0.65
CA GLY A 135 4.49 -11.88 0.62
C GLY A 135 3.66 -11.04 1.58
N PHE A 136 3.08 -11.69 2.59
CA PHE A 136 2.18 -11.03 3.53
C PHE A 136 2.91 -9.93 4.32
N PRO A 137 2.46 -8.66 4.24
CA PRO A 137 3.12 -7.53 4.89
C PRO A 137 2.53 -7.23 6.28
N GLY A 138 1.68 -8.10 6.82
CA GLY A 138 0.88 -7.82 8.00
C GLY A 138 -0.44 -7.11 7.67
N SER A 139 -1.36 -7.09 8.65
CA SER A 139 -2.75 -6.63 8.42
C SER A 139 -2.90 -5.12 8.17
N ASP A 140 -1.92 -4.34 8.62
CA ASP A 140 -1.94 -2.87 8.62
C ASP A 140 -1.25 -2.27 7.39
N ASN A 141 -0.68 -3.12 6.52
CA ASN A 141 0.00 -2.71 5.29
C ASN A 141 -0.77 -3.22 4.06
N PRO A 142 -0.72 -2.49 2.94
CA PRO A 142 -1.29 -2.96 1.69
C PRO A 142 -0.44 -4.10 1.12
N GLN A 143 -1.11 -5.09 0.53
CA GLN A 143 -0.49 -6.12 -0.28
C GLN A 143 -0.99 -5.96 -1.72
N TRP A 144 -0.09 -5.99 -2.70
CA TRP A 144 -0.48 -5.96 -4.10
C TRP A 144 -1.05 -7.32 -4.51
N GLN A 145 -2.26 -7.30 -5.08
CA GLN A 145 -3.03 -8.49 -5.37
C GLN A 145 -3.80 -8.35 -6.68
N GLU A 146 -4.14 -9.49 -7.27
CA GLU A 146 -5.06 -9.61 -8.39
C GLU A 146 -6.35 -10.30 -7.96
N CYS A 147 -7.48 -9.81 -8.46
CA CYS A 147 -8.78 -10.46 -8.35
C CYS A 147 -8.90 -11.51 -9.47
N GLU A 148 -8.88 -12.79 -9.14
CA GLU A 148 -8.92 -13.87 -10.13
C GLU A 148 -10.28 -14.00 -10.85
N LEU A 149 -11.30 -13.23 -10.42
CA LEU A 149 -12.62 -13.23 -11.06
C LEU A 149 -12.73 -12.24 -12.23
N CYS A 150 -11.91 -11.19 -12.27
CA CYS A 150 -12.03 -10.11 -13.26
C CYS A 150 -10.70 -9.50 -13.71
N GLY A 151 -9.56 -9.94 -13.14
CA GLY A 151 -8.22 -9.43 -13.48
C GLY A 151 -7.85 -8.09 -12.84
N TRP A 152 -8.69 -7.47 -12.01
CA TRP A 152 -8.34 -6.24 -11.30
C TRP A 152 -7.06 -6.42 -10.50
N GLN A 153 -6.12 -5.48 -10.58
CA GLN A 153 -4.92 -5.47 -9.75
C GLN A 153 -4.84 -4.20 -8.91
N GLY A 154 -4.32 -4.31 -7.70
CA GLY A 154 -4.08 -3.16 -6.85
C GLY A 154 -3.76 -3.48 -5.40
N PRO A 155 -3.55 -2.43 -4.58
CA PRO A 155 -3.22 -2.58 -3.18
C PRO A 155 -4.47 -2.94 -2.37
N ARG A 156 -4.38 -3.95 -1.51
CA ARG A 156 -5.46 -4.36 -0.63
C ARG A 156 -4.97 -4.58 0.79
N TYR A 157 -5.76 -4.13 1.76
CA TYR A 157 -5.50 -4.38 3.18
C TYR A 157 -6.22 -5.65 3.62
N TRP A 158 -5.52 -6.55 4.32
CA TRP A 158 -6.16 -7.76 4.86
C TRP A 158 -7.35 -7.44 5.79
N SER A 159 -7.27 -6.33 6.53
CA SER A 159 -8.36 -5.86 7.40
C SER A 159 -9.67 -5.51 6.68
N HIS A 160 -9.63 -5.35 5.36
CA HIS A 160 -10.80 -5.12 4.49
C HIS A 160 -11.22 -6.37 3.71
N GLN A 161 -10.38 -7.41 3.71
CA GLN A 161 -10.63 -8.67 3.01
C GLN A 161 -11.07 -9.79 3.94
N ARG A 162 -10.84 -9.64 5.25
CA ARG A 162 -11.36 -10.56 6.24
C ARG A 162 -12.79 -10.21 6.61
N GLY A 163 -13.58 -11.26 6.80
CA GLY A 163 -14.82 -11.20 7.56
C GLY A 163 -14.61 -10.68 8.99
N ARG A 164 -15.69 -10.27 9.65
CA ARG A 164 -15.66 -9.81 11.04
C ARG A 164 -16.76 -10.50 11.83
N ASN A 165 -16.48 -10.82 13.10
CA ASN A 165 -17.46 -11.39 14.03
C ASN A 165 -18.11 -12.70 13.53
N GLY A 166 -17.35 -13.54 12.82
CA GLY A 166 -17.85 -14.81 12.26
C GLY A 166 -18.47 -14.68 10.87
N GLU A 167 -18.74 -13.47 10.40
CA GLU A 167 -19.29 -13.23 9.06
C GLU A 167 -18.25 -13.41 7.96
N LEU A 168 -18.72 -13.69 6.75
CA LEU A 168 -17.90 -13.67 5.53
C LEU A 168 -17.54 -12.22 5.12
N PRO A 169 -16.46 -12.02 4.35
CA PRO A 169 -16.14 -10.69 3.83
C PRO A 169 -17.20 -10.19 2.84
N SER A 170 -17.22 -8.88 2.60
CA SER A 170 -18.10 -8.28 1.59
C SER A 170 -17.87 -8.86 0.20
N THR A 171 -18.95 -9.05 -0.56
CA THR A 171 -18.92 -9.40 -1.98
C THR A 171 -18.46 -8.23 -2.86
N HIS A 172 -18.46 -7.00 -2.35
CA HIS A 172 -17.81 -5.87 -3.02
C HIS A 172 -16.29 -6.01 -2.91
N ARG A 173 -15.64 -6.38 -4.01
CA ARG A 173 -14.23 -6.79 -4.02
C ARG A 173 -13.25 -5.65 -4.21
N HIS A 174 -13.46 -4.72 -5.14
CA HIS A 174 -12.51 -3.64 -5.46
C HIS A 174 -13.21 -2.44 -6.12
N PRO A 175 -12.59 -1.24 -6.13
CA PRO A 175 -13.07 -0.11 -6.93
C PRO A 175 -12.97 -0.39 -8.43
N ALA A 176 -13.57 0.47 -9.25
CA ALA A 176 -13.38 0.42 -10.71
C ALA A 176 -11.91 0.65 -11.07
N SER A 177 -11.46 0.04 -12.16
CA SER A 177 -10.17 0.30 -12.79
C SER A 177 -10.33 0.25 -14.30
N GLU A 178 -10.14 1.41 -14.95
CA GLU A 178 -10.07 1.48 -16.42
C GLU A 178 -8.83 0.75 -16.94
N GLN A 179 -7.70 0.85 -16.23
CA GLN A 179 -6.43 0.20 -16.58
C GLN A 179 -6.57 -1.32 -16.75
N PHE A 180 -7.38 -1.96 -15.89
CA PHE A 180 -7.58 -3.41 -15.92
C PHE A 180 -8.95 -3.80 -16.51
N GLY A 181 -9.69 -2.86 -17.10
CA GLY A 181 -11.04 -3.11 -17.63
C GLY A 181 -12.02 -3.67 -16.58
N ALA A 182 -11.80 -3.38 -15.30
CA ALA A 182 -12.49 -4.02 -14.19
C ALA A 182 -13.55 -3.07 -13.60
N PRO A 183 -14.84 -3.47 -13.56
CA PRO A 183 -15.90 -2.63 -13.02
C PRO A 183 -15.81 -2.50 -11.49
N ALA A 184 -16.45 -1.46 -10.94
CA ALA A 184 -16.60 -1.32 -9.50
C ALA A 184 -17.38 -2.51 -8.93
N GLY A 185 -16.86 -3.11 -7.85
CA GLY A 185 -17.50 -4.25 -7.22
C GLY A 185 -17.31 -5.59 -7.94
N CYS A 186 -16.41 -5.68 -8.93
CA CYS A 186 -16.10 -6.92 -9.67
C CYS A 186 -17.27 -7.40 -10.55
N VAL A 187 -17.42 -8.72 -10.74
CA VAL A 187 -18.44 -9.38 -11.55
C VAL A 187 -19.87 -9.29 -10.98
N GLY A 188 -20.08 -8.50 -9.93
CA GLY A 188 -21.35 -8.34 -9.23
C GLY A 188 -21.59 -9.40 -8.15
N ASP A 189 -22.36 -9.04 -7.12
CA ASP A 189 -22.54 -9.82 -5.90
C ASP A 189 -23.06 -11.24 -6.15
N ALA A 190 -24.05 -11.41 -7.03
CA ALA A 190 -24.63 -12.70 -7.34
C ALA A 190 -23.59 -13.66 -7.93
N LYS A 191 -22.77 -13.16 -8.87
CA LYS A 191 -21.73 -13.96 -9.51
C LYS A 191 -20.57 -14.25 -8.57
N VAL A 192 -20.23 -13.33 -7.67
CA VAL A 192 -19.24 -13.60 -6.60
C VAL A 192 -19.71 -14.74 -5.70
N ARG A 193 -20.98 -14.74 -5.28
CA ARG A 193 -21.56 -15.82 -4.46
C ARG A 193 -21.61 -17.16 -5.20
N GLU A 194 -21.88 -17.13 -6.50
CA GLU A 194 -21.84 -18.32 -7.35
C GLU A 194 -20.41 -18.89 -7.47
N LEU A 195 -19.39 -18.05 -7.68
CA LEU A 195 -18.03 -18.50 -8.01
C LEU A 195 -17.15 -18.84 -6.81
N ILE A 196 -17.52 -18.40 -5.60
CA ILE A 196 -16.74 -18.62 -4.38
C ILE A 196 -17.53 -19.50 -3.42
N THR A 197 -17.06 -20.74 -3.25
CA THR A 197 -17.70 -21.78 -2.44
C THR A 197 -18.00 -21.35 -1.00
N ALA A 198 -17.17 -20.49 -0.40
CA ALA A 198 -17.39 -20.00 0.96
C ALA A 198 -18.74 -19.26 1.13
N TYR A 199 -19.30 -18.65 0.08
CA TYR A 199 -20.59 -17.94 0.15
C TYR A 199 -21.81 -18.82 -0.12
N GLN A 200 -21.63 -20.10 -0.38
CA GLN A 200 -22.71 -21.05 -0.70
C GLN A 200 -23.22 -21.81 0.53
N GLN A 201 -22.66 -21.51 1.71
CA GLN A 201 -22.98 -22.14 2.99
C GLN A 201 -24.17 -21.46 3.68
#